data_AF-A0A540L427-F1
#
_entry.id   AF-A0A540L427-F1
#
_cell.length_a   1.000
_cell.length_b   1.000
_cell.length_c   1.000
_cell.angle_alpha   90.00
_cell.angle_beta   90.00
_cell.angle_gamma   90.00
#
_symmetry.space_group_name_H-M   'P 1'
#
loop_
_entity.id
_entity.type
_entity.pdbx_description
1 polymer ?
#
loop_
_entity_poly.entity_id
_entity_poly.type
_entity_poly.pdbx_seq_one_letter_code
_entity_poly.pdbx_strand_id
1 'polypeptide(L)'
;MGHHQPSGFVRLKQKKTTHKFKSIGKTVSYDDELTMLVEKGRITKLTGVASKEVFVWISVCEIYFDDLSSDKLTFKVPASLTATFQASAFKDEVEKDDSEH
;
A
#
# COMPACT_ATOMS: atom_id res chain seq x y z
N MET A 1 -27.53 -8.86 -5.87
CA MET A 1 -26.53 -8.46 -6.89
C MET A 1 -25.14 -8.68 -6.30
N GLY A 2 -24.49 -9.78 -6.67
CA GLY A 2 -23.15 -10.08 -6.19
C GLY A 2 -22.14 -9.27 -6.99
N HIS A 3 -21.49 -8.30 -6.36
CA HIS A 3 -20.30 -7.67 -6.94
C HIS A 3 -19.22 -8.74 -6.97
N HIS A 4 -19.16 -9.47 -8.08
CA HIS A 4 -18.01 -10.29 -8.42
C HIS A 4 -16.89 -9.30 -8.75
N GLN A 5 -16.19 -8.82 -7.72
CA GLN A 5 -15.00 -7.99 -7.88
C GLN A 5 -14.01 -8.84 -8.70
N PRO A 6 -13.68 -8.45 -9.94
CA PRO A 6 -12.74 -9.21 -10.73
C PRO A 6 -11.39 -9.13 -10.01
N SER A 7 -10.86 -10.28 -9.60
CA SER A 7 -9.43 -10.37 -9.28
C SER A 7 -8.68 -9.96 -10.54
N GLY A 8 -7.82 -8.97 -10.44
CA GLY A 8 -7.21 -8.29 -11.58
C GLY A 8 -5.77 -7.91 -11.32
N PHE A 9 -4.92 -8.12 -12.31
CA PHE A 9 -3.58 -7.59 -12.29
C PHE A 9 -3.63 -6.10 -12.67
N VAL A 10 -3.18 -5.25 -11.75
CA VAL A 10 -3.13 -3.80 -11.93
C VAL A 10 -1.66 -3.41 -12.11
N ARG A 11 -1.37 -2.71 -13.22
CA ARG A 11 -0.09 -2.06 -13.46
C ARG A 11 -0.34 -0.57 -13.62
N LEU A 12 0.21 0.21 -12.72
CA LEU A 12 0.10 1.67 -12.72
C LEU A 12 1.47 2.26 -13.03
N LYS A 13 1.53 3.16 -14.00
CA LYS A 13 2.74 3.92 -14.33
C LYS A 13 2.56 5.36 -13.85
N GLN A 14 3.42 5.82 -12.97
CA GLN A 14 3.39 7.15 -12.37
C GLN A 14 4.80 7.72 -12.27
N LYS A 15 4.97 8.97 -11.82
CA LYS A 15 6.32 9.45 -11.49
C LYS A 15 6.74 8.90 -10.13
N LYS A 16 8.04 8.59 -10.00
CA LYS A 16 8.63 8.21 -8.72
C LYS A 16 8.37 9.30 -7.69
N THR A 17 7.58 9.01 -6.67
CA THR A 17 7.24 9.95 -5.59
C THR A 17 7.55 9.32 -4.24
N THR A 18 7.88 10.15 -3.27
CA THR A 18 8.15 9.71 -1.89
C THR A 18 7.17 10.43 -0.98
N HIS A 19 6.26 9.67 -0.38
CA HIS A 19 5.28 10.17 0.55
C HIS A 19 5.73 9.88 1.98
N LYS A 20 5.78 10.89 2.84
CA LYS A 20 6.04 10.71 4.26
C LYS A 20 4.72 10.74 5.01
N PHE A 21 4.23 9.56 5.37
CA PHE A 21 3.06 9.41 6.20
C PHE A 21 3.36 9.89 7.62
N LYS A 22 2.91 11.10 7.96
CA LYS A 22 3.14 11.66 9.31
C LYS A 22 2.31 10.92 10.35
N SER A 23 1.13 10.42 9.98
CA SER A 23 0.21 9.73 10.87
C SER A 23 0.79 8.44 11.46
N ILE A 24 1.57 7.70 10.68
CA ILE A 24 2.26 6.47 11.12
C ILE A 24 3.78 6.66 11.29
N GLY A 25 4.29 7.87 11.05
CA GLY A 25 5.72 8.20 11.14
C GLY A 25 6.60 7.42 10.15
N LYS A 26 6.04 6.92 9.05
CA LYS A 26 6.76 6.12 8.04
C LYS A 26 6.92 6.91 6.75
N THR A 27 8.03 6.69 6.05
CA THR A 27 8.20 7.19 4.68
C THR A 27 7.96 6.05 3.71
N VAL A 28 7.24 6.28 2.63
CA VAL A 28 6.94 5.30 1.59
C VAL A 28 7.35 5.90 0.26
N SER A 29 8.07 5.15 -0.55
CA SER A 29 8.44 5.50 -1.91
C SER A 29 7.63 4.65 -2.88
N TYR A 30 7.11 5.33 -3.89
CA TYR A 30 6.41 4.78 -5.04
C TYR A 30 7.36 4.92 -6.24
N ASP A 31 7.65 3.82 -6.92
CA ASP A 31 8.47 3.81 -8.14
C ASP A 31 7.68 4.26 -9.38
N ASP A 32 8.36 4.38 -10.53
CA ASP A 32 7.72 4.77 -11.79
C ASP A 32 6.69 3.74 -12.26
N GLU A 33 6.93 2.49 -11.92
CA GLU A 33 6.08 1.36 -12.28
C GLU A 33 5.66 0.58 -11.04
N LEU A 34 4.36 0.61 -10.76
CA LEU A 34 3.74 -0.21 -9.75
C LEU A 34 3.03 -1.37 -10.41
N THR A 35 3.25 -2.58 -9.90
CA THR A 35 2.44 -3.74 -10.27
C THR A 35 1.85 -4.36 -9.01
N MET A 36 0.60 -4.79 -9.09
CA MET A 36 -0.07 -5.44 -7.97
C MET A 36 -1.17 -6.36 -8.49
N LEU A 37 -1.38 -7.47 -7.80
CA LEU A 37 -2.47 -8.38 -8.07
C LEU A 37 -3.55 -8.14 -7.02
N VAL A 38 -4.66 -7.53 -7.45
CA VAL A 38 -5.81 -7.31 -6.57
C VAL A 38 -6.67 -8.55 -6.63
N GLU A 39 -6.88 -9.18 -5.48
CA GLU A 39 -7.79 -10.29 -5.28
C GLU A 39 -8.91 -9.90 -4.31
N LYS A 40 -9.90 -10.78 -4.11
CA LYS A 40 -11.04 -10.52 -3.23
C LYS A 40 -10.59 -10.23 -1.78
N GLY A 41 -10.54 -8.94 -1.42
CA GLY A 41 -10.17 -8.46 -0.09
C GLY A 41 -8.66 -8.45 0.22
N ARG A 42 -7.78 -8.68 -0.77
CA ARG A 42 -6.33 -8.69 -0.57
C ARG A 42 -5.60 -8.22 -1.83
N ILE A 43 -4.41 -7.67 -1.66
CA ILE A 43 -3.49 -7.28 -2.72
C ILE A 43 -2.23 -8.11 -2.54
N THR A 44 -1.84 -8.86 -3.56
CA THR A 44 -0.64 -9.69 -3.56
C THR A 44 0.32 -9.22 -4.66
N LYS A 45 1.60 -9.60 -4.55
CA LYS A 45 2.64 -9.22 -5.53
C LYS A 45 2.70 -7.72 -5.81
N LEU A 46 2.55 -6.90 -4.78
CA LEU A 46 2.80 -5.46 -4.89
C LEU A 46 4.30 -5.25 -5.17
N THR A 47 4.60 -4.45 -6.18
CA THR A 47 5.95 -4.01 -6.54
C THR A 47 5.92 -2.52 -6.82
N GLY A 48 7.09 -1.88 -6.66
CA GLY A 48 7.21 -0.43 -6.81
C GLY A 48 6.66 0.37 -5.63
N VAL A 49 6.42 -0.27 -4.49
CA VAL A 49 6.13 0.39 -3.21
C VAL A 49 7.14 -0.08 -2.18
N ALA A 50 7.86 0.85 -1.55
CA ALA A 50 8.83 0.56 -0.50
C ALA A 50 8.69 1.50 0.69
N SER A 51 8.58 0.97 1.89
CA SER A 51 8.61 1.74 3.13
C SER A 51 10.04 1.90 3.63
N LYS A 52 10.38 3.09 4.13
CA LYS A 52 11.66 3.39 4.76
C LYS A 52 11.56 3.05 6.23
N GLU A 53 12.37 2.09 6.66
CA GLU A 53 12.46 1.64 8.04
C GLU A 53 13.85 1.91 8.58
N VAL A 54 13.96 2.93 9.45
CA VAL A 54 15.16 3.44 10.15
C VAL A 54 16.38 3.73 9.24
N PHE A 55 16.89 2.75 8.51
CA PHE A 55 18.00 2.83 7.56
C PHE A 55 17.80 2.07 6.24
N VAL A 56 16.78 1.20 6.12
CA VAL A 56 16.59 0.32 4.95
C VAL A 56 15.28 0.62 4.24
N TRP A 57 15.28 0.57 2.91
CA TRP A 57 14.05 0.57 2.11
C TRP A 57 13.54 -0.86 2.00
N ILE A 58 12.37 -1.10 2.56
CA ILE A 58 11.73 -2.40 2.59
C ILE A 58 10.56 -2.36 1.61
N SER A 59 10.63 -3.17 0.55
CA SER A 59 9.52 -3.28 -0.41
C SER A 59 8.32 -3.98 0.21
N VAL A 60 7.12 -3.48 -0.07
CA VAL A 60 5.87 -4.13 0.34
C VAL A 60 5.45 -5.10 -0.75
N CYS A 61 5.21 -6.36 -0.39
CA CYS A 61 4.85 -7.42 -1.34
C CYS A 61 3.38 -7.82 -1.28
N GLU A 62 2.75 -7.77 -0.10
CA GLU A 62 1.34 -8.14 0.05
C GLU A 62 0.65 -7.20 1.04
N ILE A 63 -0.63 -6.93 0.83
CA ILE A 63 -1.47 -6.11 1.69
C ILE A 63 -2.81 -6.82 1.82
N TYR A 64 -3.30 -7.04 3.03
CA TYR A 64 -4.60 -7.67 3.23
C TYR A 64 -5.30 -7.07 4.45
N PHE A 65 -6.63 -7.14 4.43
CA PHE A 65 -7.43 -6.83 5.60
C PHE A 65 -7.44 -8.05 6.51
N ASP A 66 -7.10 -7.85 7.78
CA ASP A 66 -7.02 -8.95 8.76
C ASP A 66 -8.41 -9.54 9.05
N ASP A 67 -9.43 -8.68 9.12
CA ASP A 67 -10.83 -9.07 9.29
C ASP A 67 -11.73 -8.12 8.48
N LEU A 68 -12.77 -8.66 7.83
CA LEU A 68 -13.71 -7.88 7.01
C LEU A 68 -14.50 -6.84 7.83
N SER A 69 -14.59 -7.02 9.15
CA SER A 69 -15.24 -6.12 10.09
C SER A 69 -14.23 -5.21 10.80
N SER A 70 -12.93 -5.40 10.56
CA SER A 70 -11.88 -4.60 11.20
C SER A 70 -11.22 -3.68 10.19
N ASP A 71 -11.15 -2.39 10.52
CA ASP A 71 -10.35 -1.39 9.81
C ASP A 71 -8.84 -1.60 10.03
N LYS A 72 -8.35 -2.85 10.01
CA LYS A 72 -6.94 -3.20 10.20
C LYS A 72 -6.36 -3.74 8.90
N LEU A 73 -5.35 -3.04 8.42
CA LEU A 73 -4.63 -3.35 7.20
C LEU A 73 -3.25 -3.90 7.56
N THR A 74 -2.96 -5.12 7.14
CA THR A 74 -1.67 -5.77 7.35
C THR A 74 -0.87 -5.76 6.05
N PHE A 75 0.33 -5.22 6.13
CA PHE A 75 1.30 -5.11 5.04
C PHE A 75 2.41 -6.12 5.29
N LYS A 76 2.71 -6.96 4.30
CA LYS A 76 3.74 -7.97 4.36
C LYS A 76 4.89 -7.61 3.45
N VAL A 77 6.09 -7.76 3.96
CA VAL A 77 7.34 -7.43 3.28
C VAL A 77 8.19 -8.71 3.09
N PRO A 78 9.16 -8.75 2.15
CA PRO A 78 9.86 -9.97 1.76
C PRO A 78 10.77 -10.59 2.82
N ALA A 79 10.83 -10.02 4.03
CA ALA A 79 11.57 -10.53 5.18
C ALA A 79 10.70 -11.30 6.21
N SER A 80 9.50 -11.76 5.81
CA SER A 80 8.50 -12.34 6.73
C SER A 80 8.05 -11.40 7.85
N LEU A 81 8.38 -10.11 7.74
CA LEU A 81 7.87 -9.07 8.62
C LEU A 81 6.49 -8.64 8.11
N THR A 82 5.58 -8.42 9.04
CA THR A 82 4.26 -7.87 8.78
C THR A 82 4.08 -6.63 9.63
N ALA A 83 3.64 -5.56 9.01
CA ALA A 83 3.29 -4.33 9.69
C ALA A 83 1.77 -4.15 9.62
N THR A 84 1.11 -4.11 10.77
CA THR A 84 -0.33 -3.91 10.85
C THR A 84 -0.62 -2.47 11.27
N PHE A 85 -1.50 -1.81 10.52
CA PHE A 85 -1.89 -0.42 10.74
C PHE A 85 -3.41 -0.31 10.65
N GLN A 86 -3.99 0.73 11.27
CA GLN A 86 -5.42 1.02 11.10
C GLN A 86 -5.64 1.72 9.75
N ALA A 87 -6.67 1.29 9.00
CA ALA A 87 -7.05 1.90 7.72
C ALA A 87 -7.37 3.39 7.88
N SER A 88 -7.93 3.79 9.02
CA SER A 88 -8.16 5.20 9.36
C SER A 88 -6.88 6.04 9.32
N ALA A 89 -5.72 5.47 9.68
CA ALA A 89 -4.44 6.20 9.67
C ALA A 89 -3.97 6.57 8.26
N PHE A 90 -4.53 5.93 7.22
CA PHE A 90 -4.26 6.25 5.82
C PHE A 90 -5.37 7.09 5.17
N LYS A 91 -6.53 7.23 5.83
CA LYS A 91 -7.69 7.94 5.27
C LYS A 91 -7.49 9.45 5.26
N ASP A 92 -6.77 9.97 6.26
CA ASP A 92 -6.46 11.40 6.41
C ASP A 92 -5.32 11.92 5.51
N GLU A 93 -4.53 11.06 4.86
CA GLU A 93 -3.37 11.49 4.06
C GLU A 93 -3.55 11.36 2.53
N VAL A 94 -4.68 10.83 2.05
CA VAL A 94 -4.97 10.71 0.59
C VAL A 94 -5.40 12.05 -0.04
N GLU A 95 -5.57 13.13 0.75
CA GLU A 95 -6.03 14.43 0.24
C GLU A 95 -4.92 15.39 -0.25
N LYS A 96 -3.64 14.97 -0.31
CA LYS A 96 -2.56 15.88 -0.80
C LYS A 96 -1.58 15.23 -1.76
N ASP A 97 -2.07 14.83 -2.93
CA ASP A 97 -1.29 14.91 -4.16
C ASP A 97 -2.15 15.66 -5.19
N ASP A 98 -2.55 16.88 -4.84
CA ASP A 98 -2.99 17.87 -5.81
C ASP A 98 -1.72 18.37 -6.50
N SER A 99 -1.48 17.80 -7.67
CA SER A 99 -0.60 18.37 -8.68
C SER A 99 -1.16 19.75 -9.08
N GLU A 100 -0.47 20.84 -8.75
CA GLU A 100 -0.39 22.16 -9.44
C GLU A 100 0.40 23.11 -8.51
N HIS A 101 1.48 23.83 -8.86
CA HIS A 101 2.06 24.36 -10.09
C HIS A 101 3.59 24.49 -9.91
#